data_AF-A0A7V2RWU1-F1
#
_entry.id   AF-A0A7V2RWU1-F1
#
_cell.length_a   1.000
_cell.length_b   1.000
_cell.length_c   1.000
_cell.angle_alpha   90.00
_cell.angle_beta   90.00
_cell.angle_gamma   90.00
#
_symmetry.space_group_name_H-M   'P 1'
#
loop_
_entity.id
_entity.type
_entity.pdbx_description
1 polymer ?
#
loop_
_entity_poly.entity_id
_entity_poly.type
_entity_poly.pdbx_seq_one_letter_code
_entity_poly.pdbx_strand_id
1 'polypeptide(L)'
;MPKHILSREKRLAQLKRIGVRKGTRHIEMPPPKPRPTDPAPPTEPVPLHFLNYQNDLLHAAPIEAVVPGTVVENAHGQYFRVDARYPLNAKYGNFPLKNLLDVPPETIAAITGDDRWLDLSWRDVLFFDTETTGLEIAAGTVAFLIGVGFIDGDDFVVRQVFMRDFDEETALLADLHDLCQNFRAAASFNGKTFDVPLLENRFTLARLFVDLFDDAPHLDLLHPSRRV
;
A
#
# COMPACT_ATOMS: atom_id res chain seq x y z
N MET A 1 29.33 9.79 10.65
CA MET A 1 29.75 9.57 9.25
C MET A 1 29.18 10.70 8.38
N PRO A 2 30.00 11.64 7.86
CA PRO A 2 29.47 12.75 7.08
C PRO A 2 29.20 12.33 5.62
N LYS A 3 27.96 12.55 5.15
CA LYS A 3 27.53 12.31 3.76
C LYS A 3 28.33 13.21 2.80
N HIS A 4 28.88 12.62 1.75
CA HIS A 4 29.63 13.29 0.68
C HIS A 4 28.79 14.41 0.02
N ILE A 5 29.05 15.66 0.37
CA ILE A 5 28.60 16.82 -0.39
C ILE A 5 29.55 16.98 -1.59
N LEU A 6 29.12 16.60 -2.79
CA LEU A 6 29.88 16.91 -4.01
C LEU A 6 30.03 18.43 -4.14
N SER A 7 31.28 18.90 -4.31
CA SER A 7 31.55 20.32 -4.51
C SER A 7 30.79 20.84 -5.74
N ARG A 8 30.31 22.08 -5.63
CA ARG A 8 29.50 22.79 -6.63
C ARG A 8 30.11 22.75 -8.04
N GLU A 9 31.43 22.69 -8.14
CA GLU A 9 32.18 22.63 -9.40
C GLU A 9 32.02 21.28 -10.12
N LYS A 10 32.03 20.16 -9.38
CA LYS A 10 31.81 18.82 -9.97
C LYS A 10 30.40 18.68 -10.54
N ARG A 11 29.38 19.23 -9.87
CA ARG A 11 27.99 19.25 -10.38
C ARG A 11 27.85 20.06 -11.66
N LEU A 12 28.53 21.21 -11.79
CA LEU A 12 28.47 22.04 -12.99
C LEU A 12 29.18 21.40 -14.19
N ALA A 13 30.27 20.67 -13.96
CA ALA A 13 30.96 19.92 -15.01
C ALA A 13 30.10 18.77 -15.54
N GLN A 14 29.39 18.06 -14.64
CA GLN A 14 28.48 16.98 -15.01
C GLN A 14 27.28 17.48 -15.82
N LEU A 15 26.68 18.62 -15.44
CA LEU A 15 25.57 19.25 -16.17
C LEU A 15 25.98 19.72 -17.59
N LYS A 16 27.19 20.23 -17.78
CA LYS A 16 27.69 20.61 -19.11
C LYS A 16 27.90 19.39 -20.02
N ARG A 17 28.27 18.25 -19.47
CA ARG A 17 28.53 17.00 -20.22
C ARG A 17 27.25 16.37 -20.79
N ILE A 18 26.11 16.60 -20.12
CA ILE A 18 24.77 16.17 -20.57
C ILE A 18 24.02 17.26 -21.36
N GLY A 19 24.73 18.28 -21.85
CA GLY A 19 24.17 19.29 -22.75
C GLY A 19 23.38 20.42 -22.10
N VAL A 20 23.31 20.48 -20.76
CA VAL A 20 22.57 21.54 -20.05
C VAL A 20 23.37 22.85 -20.08
N ARG A 21 22.89 23.84 -20.84
CA ARG A 21 23.40 25.23 -20.82
C ARG A 21 22.52 26.08 -19.90
N LYS A 22 23.15 26.89 -19.03
CA LYS A 22 22.44 27.82 -18.16
C LYS A 22 21.99 29.07 -18.92
N GLY A 23 20.68 29.28 -19.00
CA GLY A 23 20.06 30.55 -19.38
C GLY A 23 19.07 30.42 -20.54
N THR A 24 17.79 30.70 -20.26
CA THR A 24 16.66 30.70 -21.21
C THR A 24 16.48 32.04 -21.94
N ARG A 25 17.54 32.84 -22.10
CA ARG A 25 17.41 34.20 -22.67
C ARG A 25 17.34 34.29 -24.20
N HIS A 26 17.51 33.17 -24.92
CA HIS A 26 17.46 33.15 -26.40
C HIS A 26 16.73 31.91 -26.97
N ILE A 27 15.69 31.43 -26.29
CA ILE A 27 14.79 30.43 -26.88
C ILE A 27 13.57 31.18 -27.40
N GLU A 28 13.48 31.35 -28.72
CA GLU A 28 12.20 31.69 -29.35
C GLU A 28 11.26 30.52 -29.11
N MET A 29 10.15 30.79 -28.43
CA MET A 29 9.12 29.79 -28.22
C MET A 29 8.47 29.48 -29.56
N PRO A 30 8.36 28.19 -29.96
CA PRO A 30 7.52 27.83 -31.09
C PRO A 30 6.08 28.29 -30.82
N PRO A 31 5.31 28.66 -31.87
CA PRO A 31 3.94 29.09 -31.69
C PRO A 31 3.15 28.02 -30.93
N PRO A 32 2.22 28.42 -30.04
CA PRO A 32 1.43 27.47 -29.26
C PRO A 32 0.72 26.52 -30.22
N LYS A 33 0.89 25.21 -30.00
CA LYS A 33 0.08 24.22 -30.71
C LYS A 33 -1.40 24.56 -30.50
N PRO A 34 -2.24 24.53 -31.55
CA PRO A 34 -3.66 24.78 -31.38
C PRO A 34 -4.20 23.83 -30.31
N ARG A 35 -4.95 24.38 -29.36
CA ARG A 35 -5.70 23.55 -28.41
C ARG A 35 -6.54 22.56 -29.21
N PRO A 36 -6.59 21.27 -28.82
CA PRO A 36 -7.63 20.40 -29.34
C PRO A 36 -8.96 21.14 -29.13
N THR A 37 -9.72 21.33 -30.20
CA THR A 37 -11.08 21.83 -30.06
C THR A 37 -11.80 20.85 -29.15
N ASP A 38 -12.40 21.33 -28.06
CA ASP A 38 -13.31 20.50 -27.29
C ASP A 38 -14.30 19.85 -28.28
N PRO A 39 -14.49 18.52 -28.21
CA PRO A 39 -15.48 17.89 -29.06
C PRO A 39 -16.81 18.61 -28.84
N ALA A 40 -17.50 18.94 -29.94
CA ALA A 40 -18.85 19.47 -29.84
C ALA A 40 -19.67 18.55 -28.92
N PRO A 41 -20.50 19.10 -28.01
CA PRO A 41 -21.35 18.26 -27.17
C PRO A 41 -22.14 17.31 -28.08
N PRO A 42 -22.31 16.04 -27.67
CA PRO A 42 -22.99 15.05 -28.51
C PRO A 42 -24.35 15.60 -28.92
N THR A 43 -24.57 15.66 -30.22
CA THR A 43 -25.81 16.16 -30.84
C THR A 43 -26.97 15.18 -30.70
N GLU A 44 -26.69 13.97 -30.23
CA GLU A 44 -27.69 12.97 -29.89
C GLU A 44 -27.94 12.99 -28.38
N PRO A 45 -29.21 12.89 -27.94
CA PRO A 45 -29.51 12.75 -26.51
C PRO A 45 -28.77 11.52 -25.99
N VAL A 46 -28.00 11.73 -24.92
CA VAL A 46 -27.34 10.65 -24.19
C VAL A 46 -28.41 9.58 -23.88
N PRO A 47 -28.21 8.31 -24.30
CA PRO A 47 -29.23 7.28 -24.08
C PRO A 47 -29.59 7.23 -22.59
N LEU A 48 -30.88 7.14 -22.26
CA LEU A 48 -31.38 7.08 -20.87
C LEU A 48 -30.68 6.00 -20.03
N HIS A 49 -30.13 4.96 -20.66
CA HIS A 49 -29.33 3.93 -19.99
C HIS A 49 -28.00 4.45 -19.38
N PHE A 50 -27.41 5.51 -19.95
CA PHE A 50 -26.22 6.18 -19.38
C PHE A 50 -26.58 7.10 -18.20
N LEU A 51 -27.77 7.70 -18.20
CA LEU A 51 -28.30 8.45 -17.05
C LEU A 51 -28.70 7.52 -15.89
N ASN A 52 -29.20 6.32 -16.20
CA ASN A 52 -29.53 5.33 -15.18
C ASN A 52 -28.27 4.73 -14.52
N TYR A 53 -27.17 4.56 -15.25
CA TYR A 53 -25.90 4.12 -14.65
C TYR A 53 -25.38 5.12 -13.60
N GLN A 54 -25.56 6.43 -13.85
CA GLN A 54 -25.19 7.47 -12.87
C GLN A 54 -26.16 7.55 -11.68
N ASN A 55 -27.44 7.22 -11.87
CA ASN A 55 -28.43 7.18 -10.79
C ASN A 55 -28.32 5.93 -9.91
N ASP A 56 -27.95 4.77 -10.45
CA ASP A 56 -27.74 3.55 -9.65
C ASP A 56 -26.46 3.63 -8.80
N LEU A 57 -25.46 4.42 -9.23
CA LEU A 57 -24.26 4.72 -8.43
C LEU A 57 -24.54 5.67 -7.25
N LEU A 58 -25.63 6.44 -7.28
CA LEU A 58 -26.04 7.31 -6.17
C LEU A 58 -26.78 6.55 -5.05
N HIS A 59 -27.09 5.27 -5.27
CA HIS A 59 -27.74 4.39 -4.29
C HIS A 59 -27.01 3.04 -4.16
N ALA A 60 -25.69 3.04 -4.23
CA ALA A 60 -24.93 1.89 -3.77
C ALA A 60 -25.27 1.65 -2.28
N ALA A 61 -25.70 0.43 -1.94
CA ALA A 61 -25.94 0.06 -0.55
C ALA A 61 -24.66 0.30 0.27
N PRO A 62 -24.76 0.87 1.48
CA PRO A 62 -23.60 1.12 2.31
C PRO A 62 -22.91 -0.21 2.64
N ILE A 63 -21.58 -0.21 2.84
CA ILE A 63 -20.77 -1.44 2.90
C ILE A 63 -21.27 -2.42 3.98
N GLU A 64 -21.81 -1.89 5.08
CA GLU A 64 -22.39 -2.61 6.21
C GLU A 64 -23.62 -3.45 5.83
N ALA A 65 -24.30 -3.07 4.74
CA ALA A 65 -25.46 -3.80 4.23
C ALA A 65 -25.07 -4.96 3.29
N VAL A 66 -23.85 -4.96 2.75
CA VAL A 66 -23.41 -5.91 1.71
C VAL A 66 -22.27 -6.83 2.15
N VAL A 67 -21.43 -6.38 3.08
CA VAL A 67 -20.30 -7.15 3.60
C VAL A 67 -20.52 -7.39 5.10
N PRO A 68 -20.46 -8.65 5.58
CA PRO A 68 -20.57 -8.93 7.01
C PRO A 68 -19.30 -8.47 7.74
N GLY A 69 -19.37 -7.30 8.34
CA GLY A 69 -18.30 -6.70 9.13
C GLY A 69 -18.83 -5.87 10.29
N THR A 70 -17.94 -5.13 10.93
CA THR A 70 -18.24 -4.32 12.12
C THR A 70 -17.71 -2.91 11.95
N VAL A 71 -18.49 -1.92 12.34
CA VAL A 71 -17.99 -0.56 12.57
C VAL A 71 -17.20 -0.58 13.89
N VAL A 72 -15.93 -0.19 13.82
CA VAL A 72 -15.04 -0.08 14.98
C VAL A 72 -14.89 1.40 15.29
N GLU A 73 -14.95 1.75 16.58
CA GLU A 73 -14.80 3.11 17.08
C GLU A 73 -13.63 3.18 18.05
N ASN A 74 -12.80 4.20 17.92
CA ASN A 74 -11.71 4.52 18.83
C ASN A 74 -11.67 6.04 19.10
N ALA A 75 -10.65 6.51 19.82
CA ALA A 75 -10.52 7.92 20.20
C ALA A 75 -10.39 8.88 19.00
N HIS A 76 -10.15 8.37 17.79
CA HIS A 76 -9.91 9.15 16.58
C HIS A 76 -11.08 9.08 15.58
N GLY A 77 -12.16 8.37 15.89
CA GLY A 77 -13.33 8.23 15.02
C GLY A 77 -13.71 6.78 14.79
N GLN A 78 -14.28 6.49 13.62
CA GLN A 78 -14.84 5.20 13.27
C GLN A 78 -14.27 4.73 11.93
N TYR A 79 -14.24 3.41 11.71
CA TYR A 79 -13.93 2.81 10.41
C TYR A 79 -14.61 1.44 10.30
N PHE A 80 -14.68 0.86 9.11
CA PHE A 80 -15.29 -0.46 8.90
C PHE A 80 -14.23 -1.56 8.90
N ARG A 81 -14.51 -2.69 9.58
CA ARG A 81 -13.59 -3.83 9.69
C ARG A 81 -14.29 -5.14 9.37
N VAL A 82 -13.59 -6.00 8.63
CA VAL A 82 -14.00 -7.39 8.40
C VAL A 82 -12.89 -8.30 8.90
N ASP A 83 -13.24 -9.26 9.75
CA ASP A 83 -12.32 -10.30 10.22
C ASP A 83 -12.81 -11.67 9.71
N ALA A 84 -11.95 -12.39 9.00
CA ALA A 84 -12.16 -13.78 8.60
C ALA A 84 -11.11 -14.66 9.27
N ARG A 85 -11.55 -15.74 9.92
CA ARG A 85 -10.66 -16.71 10.58
C ARG A 85 -10.68 -18.02 9.82
N TYR A 86 -9.49 -18.50 9.49
CA TYR A 86 -9.29 -19.76 8.79
C TYR A 86 -8.47 -20.69 9.68
N PRO A 87 -9.02 -21.84 10.10
CA PRO A 87 -8.23 -22.83 10.80
C PRO A 87 -6.95 -23.16 10.03
N LEU A 88 -5.80 -23.27 10.69
CA LEU A 88 -4.53 -23.57 10.01
C LEU A 88 -4.58 -24.92 9.28
N ASN A 89 -5.41 -25.85 9.71
CA ASN A 89 -5.62 -27.12 9.00
C ASN A 89 -6.51 -27.00 7.74
N ALA A 90 -7.17 -25.86 7.53
CA ALA A 90 -7.97 -25.59 6.35
C ALA A 90 -7.08 -25.54 5.10
N LYS A 91 -7.65 -25.98 3.98
CA LYS A 91 -6.99 -25.95 2.68
C LYS A 91 -7.35 -24.69 1.93
N TYR A 92 -6.34 -24.03 1.39
CA TYR A 92 -6.49 -23.01 0.38
C TYR A 92 -5.94 -23.54 -0.95
N GLY A 93 -6.84 -23.78 -1.91
CA GLY A 93 -6.52 -24.58 -3.10
C GLY A 93 -6.04 -25.98 -2.70
N ASN A 94 -4.82 -26.33 -3.13
CA ASN A 94 -4.23 -27.65 -2.85
C ASN A 94 -3.38 -27.70 -1.56
N PHE A 95 -3.20 -26.57 -0.87
CA PHE A 95 -2.26 -26.46 0.24
C PHE A 95 -2.97 -26.15 1.56
N PRO A 96 -2.74 -26.93 2.63
CA PRO A 96 -3.11 -26.53 3.98
C PRO A 96 -2.37 -25.26 4.42
N LEU A 97 -3.05 -24.34 5.12
CA LEU A 97 -2.40 -23.11 5.62
C LEU A 97 -1.27 -23.41 6.61
N LYS A 98 -1.40 -24.49 7.38
CA LYS A 98 -0.38 -24.97 8.33
C LYS A 98 0.97 -25.26 7.67
N ASN A 99 1.02 -25.50 6.36
CA ASN A 99 2.28 -25.70 5.65
C ASN A 99 3.18 -24.46 5.75
N LEU A 100 2.60 -23.27 5.98
CA LEU A 100 3.37 -22.07 6.29
C LEU A 100 4.27 -22.29 7.50
N LEU A 101 3.76 -22.91 8.57
CA LEU A 101 4.50 -23.18 9.80
C LEU A 101 5.66 -24.16 9.60
N ASP A 102 5.58 -24.99 8.56
CA ASP A 102 6.60 -26.00 8.25
C ASP A 102 7.75 -25.40 7.41
N VAL A 103 7.64 -24.14 6.95
CA VAL A 103 8.73 -23.47 6.22
C VAL A 103 9.84 -23.08 7.21
N PRO A 104 11.05 -23.64 7.06
CA PRO A 104 12.15 -23.37 7.98
C PRO A 104 12.62 -21.91 7.88
N PRO A 105 12.98 -21.26 9.00
CA PRO A 105 13.47 -19.88 9.00
C PRO A 105 14.74 -19.71 8.16
N GLU A 106 15.58 -20.75 8.05
CA GLU A 106 16.78 -20.76 7.20
C GLU A 106 16.44 -20.60 5.71
N THR A 107 15.28 -21.12 5.29
CA THR A 107 14.80 -20.94 3.91
C THR A 107 14.49 -19.47 3.66
N ILE A 108 13.84 -18.81 4.62
CA ILE A 108 13.47 -17.40 4.50
C ILE A 108 14.72 -16.51 4.58
N ALA A 109 15.64 -16.79 5.49
CA ALA A 109 16.93 -16.10 5.57
C ALA A 109 17.69 -16.21 4.25
N ALA A 110 17.72 -17.40 3.63
CA ALA A 110 18.41 -17.62 2.37
C ALA A 110 17.79 -16.85 1.18
N ILE A 111 16.45 -16.83 1.05
CA ILE A 111 15.79 -16.13 -0.07
C ILE A 111 15.77 -14.61 0.10
N THR A 112 15.80 -14.11 1.34
CA THR A 112 15.82 -12.67 1.64
C THR A 112 17.24 -12.11 1.74
N GLY A 113 18.23 -12.96 2.07
CA GLY A 113 19.59 -12.54 2.40
C GLY A 113 19.69 -11.84 3.75
N ASP A 114 18.78 -12.15 4.70
CA ASP A 114 18.68 -11.48 5.99
C ASP A 114 18.62 -12.51 7.14
N ASP A 115 19.71 -12.63 7.88
CA ASP A 115 19.85 -13.62 8.97
C ASP A 115 18.93 -13.34 10.17
N ARG A 116 18.34 -12.14 10.25
CA ARG A 116 17.37 -11.81 11.33
C ARG A 116 16.14 -12.73 11.30
N TRP A 117 15.85 -13.38 10.16
CA TRP A 117 14.82 -14.40 10.03
C TRP A 117 15.08 -15.68 10.83
N LEU A 118 16.32 -15.97 11.21
CA LEU A 118 16.68 -17.15 12.00
C LEU A 118 16.07 -17.14 13.41
N ASP A 119 15.80 -15.94 13.96
CA ASP A 119 15.23 -15.74 15.29
C ASP A 119 13.72 -15.39 15.26
N LEU A 120 13.06 -15.66 14.14
CA LEU A 120 11.66 -15.35 13.90
C LEU A 120 10.85 -16.62 13.62
N SER A 121 9.58 -16.58 14.02
CA SER A 121 8.57 -17.57 13.65
C SER A 121 7.50 -16.93 12.77
N TRP A 122 6.71 -17.74 12.07
CA TRP A 122 5.58 -17.24 11.29
C TRP A 122 4.48 -16.56 12.12
N ARG A 123 4.51 -16.70 13.46
CA ARG A 123 3.62 -15.97 14.38
C ARG A 123 4.09 -14.54 14.64
N ASP A 124 5.36 -14.24 14.35
CA ASP A 124 5.93 -12.90 14.46
C ASP A 124 5.72 -12.06 13.19
N VAL A 125 5.05 -12.62 12.16
CA VAL A 125 4.94 -12.04 10.82
C VAL A 125 3.56 -11.45 10.58
N LEU A 126 3.53 -10.17 10.19
CA LEU A 126 2.34 -9.53 9.63
C LEU A 126 2.38 -9.55 8.11
N PHE A 127 1.41 -10.20 7.49
CA PHE A 127 1.16 -10.11 6.06
C PHE A 127 0.32 -8.87 5.78
N PHE A 128 0.57 -8.15 4.68
CA PHE A 128 -0.24 -6.99 4.31
C PHE A 128 -0.28 -6.74 2.81
N ASP A 129 -1.34 -6.06 2.39
CA ASP A 129 -1.64 -5.61 1.03
C ASP A 129 -2.56 -4.38 1.09
N THR A 130 -2.43 -3.45 0.16
CA THR A 130 -3.20 -2.19 0.16
C THR A 130 -3.90 -1.92 -1.17
N GLU A 131 -5.12 -1.38 -1.08
CA GLU A 131 -5.80 -0.75 -2.21
C GLU A 131 -5.89 0.76 -1.98
N THR A 132 -5.64 1.52 -3.04
CA THR A 132 -5.35 2.95 -2.94
C THR A 132 -6.20 3.78 -3.89
N THR A 133 -6.41 5.06 -3.57
CA THR A 133 -7.18 5.97 -4.44
C THR A 133 -6.49 6.33 -5.76
N GLY A 134 -5.26 5.86 -6.00
CA GLY A 134 -4.50 6.15 -7.21
C GLY A 134 -3.19 5.37 -7.31
N LEU A 135 -2.70 5.20 -8.54
CA LEU A 135 -1.50 4.41 -8.85
C LEU A 135 -0.18 5.13 -8.53
N GLU A 136 -0.21 6.44 -8.33
CA GLU A 136 0.98 7.22 -7.97
C GLU A 136 1.07 7.36 -6.44
N ILE A 137 2.29 7.26 -5.90
CA ILE A 137 2.58 7.57 -4.49
C ILE A 137 2.69 9.10 -4.37
N ALA A 138 1.56 9.78 -4.54
CA ALA A 138 1.42 11.22 -4.37
C ALA A 138 0.84 11.54 -2.98
N ALA A 139 1.02 12.77 -2.50
CA ALA A 139 0.57 13.19 -1.16
C ALA A 139 -0.96 13.05 -0.93
N GLY A 140 -1.75 12.98 -2.01
CA GLY A 140 -3.20 12.77 -1.96
C GLY A 140 -3.64 11.30 -2.04
N THR A 141 -2.71 10.37 -2.25
CA THR A 141 -3.02 8.94 -2.31
C THR A 141 -3.16 8.41 -0.89
N VAL A 142 -4.28 7.73 -0.64
CA VAL A 142 -4.62 7.10 0.64
C VAL A 142 -4.87 5.62 0.40
N ALA A 143 -4.54 4.78 1.39
CA ALA A 143 -4.92 3.38 1.41
C ALA A 143 -6.34 3.29 1.98
N PHE A 144 -7.35 3.18 1.11
CA PHE A 144 -8.74 3.13 1.56
C PHE A 144 -9.16 1.73 2.02
N LEU A 145 -8.41 0.70 1.62
CA LEU A 145 -8.55 -0.66 2.11
C LEU A 145 -7.16 -1.21 2.40
N ILE A 146 -6.97 -1.73 3.61
CA ILE A 146 -5.74 -2.40 4.01
C ILE A 146 -6.12 -3.81 4.45
N GLY A 147 -5.63 -4.80 3.73
CA GLY A 147 -5.69 -6.19 4.12
C GLY A 147 -4.47 -6.54 4.96
N VAL A 148 -4.67 -7.18 6.09
CA VAL A 148 -3.60 -7.78 6.89
C VAL A 148 -3.92 -9.24 7.20
N GLY A 149 -2.87 -10.05 7.28
CA GLY A 149 -2.94 -11.47 7.61
C GLY A 149 -1.97 -11.80 8.74
N PHE A 150 -2.38 -12.60 9.70
CA PHE A 150 -1.50 -13.04 10.80
C PHE A 150 -2.00 -14.33 11.44
N ILE A 151 -1.12 -15.02 12.16
CA ILE A 151 -1.47 -16.23 12.90
C ILE A 151 -1.89 -15.84 14.32
N ASP A 152 -3.10 -16.25 14.72
CA ASP A 152 -3.63 -16.08 16.07
C ASP A 152 -4.10 -17.43 16.60
N GLY A 153 -3.33 -18.00 17.54
CA GLY A 153 -3.54 -19.36 18.04
C GLY A 153 -3.39 -20.42 16.93
N ASP A 154 -4.49 -21.11 16.63
CA ASP A 154 -4.61 -22.16 15.61
C ASP A 154 -5.31 -21.68 14.32
N ASP A 155 -5.57 -20.37 14.20
CA ASP A 155 -6.18 -19.74 13.04
C ASP A 155 -5.20 -18.82 12.31
N PHE A 156 -5.34 -18.73 10.99
CA PHE A 156 -4.89 -17.60 10.20
C PHE A 156 -6.02 -16.58 10.10
N VAL A 157 -5.79 -15.38 10.60
CA VAL A 157 -6.74 -14.27 10.59
C VAL A 157 -6.44 -13.41 9.38
N VAL A 158 -7.46 -13.16 8.55
CA VAL A 158 -7.46 -12.11 7.54
C VAL A 158 -8.34 -10.99 8.05
N ARG A 159 -7.74 -9.82 8.26
CA ARG A 159 -8.41 -8.60 8.66
C ARG A 159 -8.36 -7.60 7.52
N GLN A 160 -9.51 -7.07 7.15
CA GLN A 160 -9.63 -5.99 6.18
C GLN A 160 -10.17 -4.77 6.90
N VAL A 161 -9.39 -3.70 6.92
CA VAL A 161 -9.82 -2.40 7.43
C VAL A 161 -10.13 -1.48 6.25
N PHE A 162 -11.34 -0.92 6.25
CA PHE A 162 -11.90 -0.16 5.15
C PHE A 162 -12.31 1.23 5.63
N MET A 163 -11.83 2.23 4.91
CA MET A 163 -12.11 3.65 5.09
C MET A 163 -13.28 4.02 4.17
N ARG A 164 -14.45 4.29 4.75
CA ARG A 164 -15.67 4.66 4.00
C ARG A 164 -15.59 6.10 3.50
N ASP A 165 -15.00 6.97 4.33
CA ASP A 165 -14.78 8.39 4.08
C ASP A 165 -13.40 8.83 4.59
N PHE A 166 -12.85 9.91 4.04
CA PHE A 166 -11.47 10.35 4.32
C PHE A 166 -11.19 10.70 5.79
N ASP A 167 -12.19 11.12 6.56
CA ASP A 167 -12.04 11.46 7.98
C ASP A 167 -11.84 10.22 8.87
N GLU A 168 -12.13 9.03 8.36
CA GLU A 168 -11.92 7.75 9.04
C GLU A 168 -10.46 7.28 9.04
N GLU A 169 -9.60 7.89 8.20
CA GLU A 169 -8.21 7.45 8.01
C GLU A 169 -7.43 7.38 9.33
N THR A 170 -7.58 8.40 10.18
CA THR A 170 -6.82 8.46 11.44
C THR A 170 -7.24 7.36 12.41
N ALA A 171 -8.54 7.03 12.46
CA ALA A 171 -9.06 5.94 13.28
C ALA A 171 -8.53 4.59 12.80
N LEU A 172 -8.54 4.37 11.48
CA LEU A 172 -8.02 3.16 10.86
C LEU A 172 -6.50 3.00 11.09
N LEU A 173 -5.72 4.05 10.85
CA LEU A 173 -4.26 4.02 11.04
C LEU A 173 -3.89 3.83 12.52
N ALA A 174 -4.64 4.38 13.46
CA ALA A 174 -4.41 4.15 14.88
C ALA A 174 -4.58 2.67 15.26
N ASP A 175 -5.65 2.01 14.80
CA ASP A 175 -5.85 0.57 15.03
C ASP A 175 -4.76 -0.29 14.36
N LEU A 176 -4.38 0.06 13.13
CA LEU A 176 -3.31 -0.65 12.42
C LEU A 176 -1.95 -0.45 13.10
N HIS A 177 -1.65 0.76 13.59
CA HIS A 177 -0.45 1.05 14.36
C HIS A 177 -0.35 0.13 15.58
N ASP A 178 -1.43 0.01 16.36
CA ASP A 178 -1.48 -0.82 17.55
C ASP A 178 -1.36 -2.32 17.21
N LEU A 179 -1.96 -2.74 16.11
CA LEU A 179 -1.79 -4.11 15.60
C LEU A 179 -0.34 -4.39 15.23
N CYS A 180 0.32 -3.49 14.50
CA CYS A 180 1.71 -3.65 14.06
C CYS A 180 2.70 -3.86 15.21
N GLN A 181 2.42 -3.31 16.41
CA GLN A 181 3.29 -3.49 17.59
C GLN A 181 3.44 -4.95 18.05
N ASN A 182 2.52 -5.83 17.62
CA ASN A 182 2.54 -7.24 18.01
C ASN A 182 3.45 -8.11 17.12
N PHE A 183 4.05 -7.53 16.08
CA PHE A 183 4.80 -8.25 15.06
C PHE A 183 6.24 -7.74 14.98
N ARG A 184 7.16 -8.64 14.61
CA ARG A 184 8.60 -8.35 14.49
C ARG A 184 9.09 -8.42 13.06
N ALA A 185 8.25 -8.86 12.13
CA ALA A 185 8.57 -8.95 10.71
C ALA A 185 7.32 -8.77 9.83
N ALA A 186 7.55 -8.37 8.59
CA ALA A 186 6.49 -8.10 7.63
C ALA A 186 6.61 -9.03 6.41
N ALA A 187 5.49 -9.30 5.74
CA ALA A 187 5.44 -10.04 4.49
C ALA A 187 4.43 -9.42 3.51
N SER A 188 4.80 -9.33 2.24
CA SER A 188 3.95 -8.74 1.20
C SER A 188 4.35 -9.27 -0.18
N PHE A 189 3.58 -8.91 -1.21
CA PHE A 189 3.99 -9.08 -2.60
C PHE A 189 4.26 -7.72 -3.22
N ASN A 190 5.53 -7.40 -3.54
CA ASN A 190 5.95 -6.09 -4.08
C ASN A 190 5.76 -4.90 -3.13
N GLY A 191 5.42 -5.16 -1.87
CA GLY A 191 5.12 -4.10 -0.89
C GLY A 191 6.29 -3.20 -0.52
N LYS A 192 7.56 -3.62 -0.68
CA LYS A 192 8.70 -2.70 -0.47
C LYS A 192 8.68 -1.53 -1.46
N THR A 193 8.10 -1.73 -2.64
CA THR A 193 8.06 -0.71 -3.70
C THR A 193 6.79 0.14 -3.64
N PHE A 194 5.67 -0.44 -3.19
CA PHE A 194 4.34 0.19 -3.30
C PHE A 194 3.72 0.46 -1.92
N ASP A 195 3.38 -0.59 -1.19
CA ASP A 195 2.62 -0.51 0.06
C ASP A 195 3.39 0.19 1.18
N VAL A 196 4.65 -0.20 1.42
CA VAL A 196 5.47 0.33 2.52
C VAL A 196 5.67 1.84 2.40
N PRO A 197 6.15 2.39 1.27
CA PRO A 197 6.31 3.85 1.15
C PRO A 197 4.98 4.61 1.28
N LEU A 198 3.86 4.02 0.87
CA LEU A 198 2.55 4.62 1.07
C LEU A 198 2.22 4.67 2.57
N LEU A 199 2.25 3.52 3.24
CA LEU A 199 1.90 3.39 4.65
C LEU A 199 2.79 4.24 5.54
N GLU A 200 4.11 4.24 5.33
CA GLU A 200 5.06 5.11 6.05
C GLU A 200 4.69 6.59 5.96
N ASN A 201 4.33 7.06 4.76
CA ASN A 201 3.88 8.43 4.56
C ASN A 201 2.56 8.70 5.30
N ARG A 202 1.60 7.77 5.25
CA ARG A 202 0.31 7.92 5.94
C ARG A 202 0.48 7.96 7.46
N PHE A 203 1.26 7.02 8.02
CA PHE A 203 1.59 7.01 9.46
C PHE A 203 2.32 8.29 9.88
N THR A 204 3.31 8.73 9.09
CA THR A 204 4.03 9.98 9.36
C THR A 204 3.09 11.20 9.41
N LEU A 205 2.14 11.30 8.47
CA LEU A 205 1.14 12.38 8.46
C LEU A 205 0.20 12.31 9.67
N ALA A 206 -0.16 11.10 10.10
CA ALA A 206 -0.91 10.84 11.33
C ALA A 206 -0.07 10.99 12.62
N ARG A 207 1.24 11.24 12.51
CA ARG A 207 2.21 11.30 13.62
C ARG A 207 2.31 9.99 14.42
N LEU A 208 2.14 8.88 13.73
CA LEU A 208 2.33 7.53 14.23
C LEU A 208 3.64 6.98 13.65
N PHE A 209 4.39 6.23 14.45
CA PHE A 209 5.66 5.62 14.02
C PHE A 209 5.54 4.11 14.15
N VAL A 210 5.91 3.39 13.09
CA VAL A 210 5.74 1.94 13.01
C VAL A 210 7.07 1.31 12.64
N ASP A 211 7.77 0.75 13.64
CA ASP A 211 9.08 0.11 13.48
C ASP A 211 9.05 -1.07 12.49
N LEU A 212 7.86 -1.71 12.35
CA LEU A 212 7.62 -2.82 11.42
C LEU A 212 7.89 -2.46 9.95
N PHE A 213 7.75 -1.18 9.59
CA PHE A 213 7.97 -0.71 8.22
C PHE A 213 9.34 -0.06 8.00
N ASP A 214 10.03 0.37 9.06
CA ASP A 214 11.32 1.08 8.99
C ASP A 214 12.52 0.10 9.01
N ASP A 215 12.63 -0.74 10.05
CA ASP A 215 13.84 -1.55 10.29
C ASP A 215 13.56 -3.06 10.50
N ALA A 216 12.29 -3.50 10.48
CA ALA A 216 11.98 -4.90 10.65
C ALA A 216 12.38 -5.76 9.43
N PRO A 217 12.70 -7.06 9.62
CA PRO A 217 12.84 -8.00 8.52
C PRO A 217 11.57 -8.06 7.67
N HIS A 218 11.73 -8.00 6.35
CA HIS A 218 10.60 -7.97 5.42
C HIS A 218 10.79 -8.94 4.25
N LEU A 219 9.89 -9.92 4.17
CA LEU A 219 9.76 -10.88 3.08
C LEU A 219 8.87 -10.27 1.99
N ASP A 220 9.50 -9.64 1.01
CA ASP A 220 8.82 -9.22 -0.21
C ASP A 220 8.93 -10.33 -1.26
N LEU A 221 7.81 -11.02 -1.51
CA LEU A 221 7.75 -12.20 -2.36
C LEU A 221 8.02 -11.93 -3.84
N LEU A 222 7.92 -10.69 -4.33
CA LEU A 222 8.14 -10.41 -5.75
C LEU A 222 9.58 -10.73 -6.17
N HIS A 223 10.55 -10.38 -5.34
CA HIS A 223 11.96 -10.58 -5.65
C HIS A 223 12.37 -12.06 -5.76
N PRO A 224 12.05 -12.95 -4.80
CA PRO A 224 12.32 -14.37 -4.94
C PRO A 224 11.50 -14.98 -6.09
N SER A 225 10.22 -14.63 -6.25
CA SER A 225 9.38 -15.17 -7.34
C SER A 225 9.89 -14.88 -8.76
N ARG A 226 10.70 -13.83 -8.94
CA ARG A 226 11.35 -13.52 -10.24
C ARG A 226 12.65 -14.28 -10.49
N ARG A 227 13.18 -14.99 -9.48
CA ARG A 227 14.46 -15.72 -9.56
C ARG A 227 14.28 -17.24 -9.74
N VAL A 228 13.09 -17.76 -9.48
CA VAL A 228 12.69 -19.16 -9.66
C VAL A 228 12.09 -19.41 -11.04
#